data_AF-A0A3D2C8E5-F1
#
_entry.id   AF-A0A3D2C8E5-F1
#
_cell.length_a   1.000
_cell.length_b   1.000
_cell.length_c   1.000
_cell.angle_alpha   90.00
_cell.angle_beta   90.00
_cell.angle_gamma   90.00
#
_symmetry.space_group_name_H-M   'P 1'
#
loop_
_entity.id
_entity.type
_entity.pdbx_description
1 polymer ?
#
loop_
_entity_poly.entity_id
_entity_poly.type
_entity_poly.pdbx_seq_one_letter_code
_entity_poly.pdbx_strand_id
1 'polypeptide(L)'
;TSDTNGKHTIVGDFTLRGVTNEVAFRVSADESEDTLTLVGEGSITHTAFGFEPYYALFGQRRNQDRLKLRIQVTGTNVGNNASLSAPIIGDLR
;
A
#
# COMPACT_ATOMS: atom_id res chain seq x y z
N THR A 1 -6.23 6.86 -10.82
CA THR A 1 -7.46 7.61 -11.11
C THR A 1 -7.98 8.28 -9.84
N SER A 2 -8.14 9.60 -9.82
CA SER A 2 -8.64 10.35 -8.65
C SER A 2 -10.17 10.29 -8.61
N ASP A 3 -10.74 9.89 -7.48
CA ASP A 3 -12.18 10.03 -7.19
C ASP A 3 -12.41 11.42 -6.57
N THR A 4 -13.57 12.03 -6.80
CA THR A 4 -14.00 13.41 -6.49
C THR A 4 -13.87 13.84 -5.01
N ASN A 5 -13.32 12.97 -4.14
CA ASN A 5 -13.19 13.12 -2.69
C ASN A 5 -11.72 13.19 -2.17
N GLY A 6 -10.73 13.54 -3.01
CA GLY A 6 -9.32 13.60 -2.58
C GLY A 6 -8.72 12.22 -2.23
N LYS A 7 -9.35 11.15 -2.73
CA LYS A 7 -8.88 9.78 -2.57
C LYS A 7 -8.19 9.32 -3.85
N HIS A 8 -7.00 8.77 -3.69
CA HIS A 8 -6.15 8.25 -4.75
C HIS A 8 -5.96 6.75 -4.56
N THR A 9 -5.91 6.01 -5.66
CA THR A 9 -5.45 4.62 -5.63
C THR A 9 -4.00 4.60 -6.05
N ILE A 10 -3.13 4.15 -5.15
CA ILE A 10 -1.72 3.86 -5.43
C ILE A 10 -1.63 2.37 -5.73
N VAL A 11 -1.15 2.06 -6.92
CA VAL A 11 -0.83 0.69 -7.34
C VAL A 11 0.68 0.57 -7.39
N GLY A 12 1.23 -0.54 -6.88
CA GLY A 12 2.66 -0.77 -6.94
C GLY A 12 3.06 -2.16 -6.49
N ASP A 13 4.34 -2.46 -6.72
CA ASP A 13 4.94 -3.72 -6.31
C ASP A 13 5.16 -3.76 -4.80
N PHE A 14 4.66 -4.82 -4.17
CA PHE A 14 4.90 -5.11 -2.77
C PHE A 14 5.66 -6.42 -2.64
N THR A 15 6.84 -6.34 -2.04
CA THR A 15 7.70 -7.50 -1.81
C THR A 15 7.63 -7.91 -0.35
N LEU A 16 7.24 -9.16 -0.10
CA LEU A 16 7.26 -9.75 1.22
C LEU A 16 7.87 -11.15 1.14
N ARG A 17 8.88 -11.42 1.98
CA ARG A 17 9.63 -12.69 1.99
C ARG A 17 10.20 -13.10 0.62
N GLY A 18 10.60 -12.12 -0.20
CA GLY A 18 11.17 -12.36 -1.52
C GLY A 18 10.16 -12.68 -2.62
N VAL A 19 8.85 -12.66 -2.33
CA VAL A 19 7.79 -12.74 -3.34
C VAL A 19 7.26 -11.33 -3.58
N THR A 20 7.23 -10.91 -4.85
CA THR A 20 6.71 -9.61 -5.29
C THR A 20 5.37 -9.80 -5.96
N ASN A 21 4.36 -9.05 -5.52
CA ASN A 21 3.06 -8.97 -6.18
C ASN A 21 2.62 -7.51 -6.26
N GLU A 22 1.84 -7.18 -7.29
CA GLU A 22 1.17 -5.88 -7.38
C GLU A 22 0.07 -5.78 -6.32
N VAL A 23 0.01 -4.65 -5.62
CA VAL A 23 -1.01 -4.33 -4.62
C VAL A 23 -1.56 -2.94 -4.86
N ALA A 24 -2.78 -2.71 -4.40
CA ALA A 24 -3.44 -1.41 -4.47
C ALA A 24 -3.83 -0.90 -3.08
N PHE A 25 -3.48 0.34 -2.80
CA PHE A 25 -3.88 1.07 -1.60
C PHE A 25 -4.76 2.25 -1.99
N ARG A 26 -5.89 2.39 -1.31
CA ARG A 26 -6.69 3.62 -1.41
C ARG A 26 -6.24 4.57 -0.32
N VAL A 27 -5.73 5.72 -0.72
CA VAL A 27 -5.14 6.74 0.16
C VAL A 27 -5.89 8.05 0.06
N SER A 28 -5.96 8.78 1.16
CA SER A 28 -6.26 10.21 1.18
C SER A 28 -4.94 10.97 1.30
N ALA A 29 -4.81 12.07 0.56
CA ALA A 29 -3.66 12.95 0.61
C ALA A 29 -4.06 14.28 1.29
N ASP A 30 -3.21 14.74 2.19
CA ASP A 30 -3.30 16.05 2.83
C ASP A 30 -1.96 16.76 2.65
N GLU A 31 -1.97 17.87 1.93
CA GLU A 31 -0.79 18.66 1.60
C GLU A 31 -0.87 20.00 2.31
N SER A 32 0.15 20.31 3.11
CA SER A 32 0.26 21.57 3.85
C SER A 32 1.70 22.05 3.84
N GLU A 33 1.91 23.27 3.33
CA GLU A 33 3.23 23.89 3.18
C GLU A 33 4.21 22.95 2.46
N ASP A 34 5.24 22.49 3.15
CA ASP A 34 6.27 21.57 2.63
C ASP A 34 6.02 20.11 3.05
N THR A 35 4.83 19.78 3.56
CA THR A 35 4.53 18.45 4.08
C THR A 35 3.37 17.79 3.33
N LEU A 36 3.59 16.56 2.89
CA LEU A 36 2.55 15.68 2.35
C LEU A 36 2.30 14.53 3.31
N THR A 37 1.07 14.39 3.79
CA THR A 37 0.62 13.24 4.57
C THR A 37 -0.32 12.37 3.74
N LEU A 38 -0.02 11.08 3.67
CA LEU A 38 -0.84 10.06 3.03
C LEU A 38 -1.37 9.12 4.11
N VAL A 39 -2.70 8.96 4.17
CA VAL A 39 -3.36 7.97 5.03
C VAL A 39 -4.13 7.00 4.14
N GLY A 40 -3.81 5.72 4.23
CA GLY A 40 -4.34 4.73 3.31
C GLY A 40 -4.70 3.41 3.95
N GLU A 41 -5.59 2.70 3.28
CA GLU A 41 -5.96 1.33 3.62
C GLU A 41 -5.91 0.46 2.37
N GLY A 42 -5.44 -0.77 2.55
CA GLY A 42 -5.32 -1.78 1.51
C GLY A 42 -5.57 -3.16 2.09
N SER A 43 -5.62 -4.17 1.22
CA SER A 43 -5.72 -5.55 1.66
C SER A 43 -4.85 -6.44 0.80
N ILE A 44 -4.23 -7.41 1.45
CA ILE A 44 -3.45 -8.48 0.82
C ILE A 44 -3.95 -9.84 1.30
N THR A 45 -3.58 -10.92 0.62
CA THR A 45 -3.69 -12.29 1.15
C THR A 45 -2.30 -12.78 1.49
N HIS A 46 -2.11 -13.34 2.69
CA HIS A 46 -0.77 -13.77 3.10
C HIS A 46 -0.28 -14.96 2.27
N THR A 47 -1.19 -15.81 1.81
CA THR A 47 -0.88 -16.93 0.91
C THR A 47 -0.22 -16.49 -0.39
N ALA A 48 -0.54 -15.31 -0.92
CA ALA A 48 0.09 -14.75 -2.12
C ALA A 48 1.60 -14.48 -1.94
N PHE A 49 2.06 -14.42 -0.68
CA PHE A 49 3.46 -14.17 -0.30
C PHE A 49 4.13 -15.42 0.33
N GLY A 50 3.58 -16.61 0.10
CA GLY A 50 4.18 -17.88 0.53
C GLY A 50 4.01 -18.19 2.02
N PHE A 51 3.01 -17.61 2.68
CA PHE A 51 2.62 -18.03 4.03
C PHE A 51 1.68 -19.22 3.94
N GLU A 52 2.02 -20.30 4.67
CA GLU A 52 1.13 -21.45 4.83
C GLU A 52 -0.05 -21.07 5.74
N PRO A 53 -1.30 -21.33 5.33
CA PRO A 53 -2.45 -21.07 6.19
C PRO A 53 -2.37 -21.85 7.50
N TYR A 54 -2.57 -21.17 8.62
CA TYR A 54 -2.62 -21.81 9.93
C TYR A 54 -4.00 -22.42 10.20
N TYR A 55 -4.00 -23.68 10.64
CA TYR A 55 -5.17 -24.41 11.12
C TYR A 55 -4.92 -24.98 12.51
N ALA A 56 -5.95 -24.96 13.37
CA ALA A 56 -5.93 -25.59 14.70
C ALA A 56 -7.22 -26.37 14.96
N LEU A 57 -7.18 -27.26 15.97
CA LEU A 57 -8.32 -28.08 16.40
C LEU A 57 -8.93 -28.88 15.24
N PHE A 58 -8.11 -29.66 14.53
CA PHE A 58 -8.55 -30.47 13.38
C PHE A 58 -9.26 -29.65 12.28
N GLY A 59 -8.84 -28.39 12.10
CA GLY A 59 -9.40 -27.49 11.08
C GLY A 59 -10.62 -26.67 11.54
N GLN A 60 -11.07 -26.81 12.79
CA GLN A 60 -12.15 -25.98 13.32
C GLN A 60 -11.77 -24.50 13.46
N ARG A 61 -10.47 -24.19 13.57
CA ARG A 61 -9.96 -22.81 13.60
C ARG A 61 -8.99 -22.60 12.43
N ARG A 62 -9.17 -21.48 11.74
CA ARG A 62 -8.32 -21.03 10.64
C ARG A 62 -8.06 -19.53 10.80
N ASN A 63 -6.81 -19.11 10.63
CA ASN A 63 -6.50 -17.69 10.51
C ASN A 63 -7.01 -17.15 9.17
N GLN A 64 -7.65 -15.98 9.21
CA GLN A 64 -8.14 -15.35 7.98
C GLN A 64 -6.96 -15.06 7.04
N ASP A 65 -7.13 -15.44 5.76
CA ASP A 65 -6.10 -15.23 4.74
C ASP A 65 -5.89 -13.74 4.41
N ARG A 66 -7.01 -13.02 4.30
CA ARG A 66 -7.02 -11.59 4.03
C ARG A 66 -6.50 -10.80 5.23
N LEU A 67 -5.44 -10.03 5.00
CA LEU A 67 -4.89 -9.04 5.92
C LEU A 67 -5.33 -7.65 5.46
N LYS A 68 -5.87 -6.85 6.39
CA LYS A 68 -6.10 -5.42 6.17
C LYS A 68 -4.86 -4.66 6.64
N LEU A 69 -4.34 -3.80 5.79
CA LEU A 69 -3.18 -2.96 6.07
C LEU A 69 -3.63 -1.52 6.10
N ARG A 70 -3.18 -0.79 7.14
CA ARG A 70 -3.35 0.67 7.24
C ARG A 70 -1.98 1.30 7.25
N ILE A 71 -1.80 2.30 6.41
CA ILE A 71 -0.56 3.04 6.27
C ILE A 71 -0.81 4.52 6.58
N GLN A 72 0.15 5.13 7.26
CA GLN A 72 0.23 6.56 7.44
C GLN A 72 1.67 6.97 7.18
N VAL A 73 1.87 7.81 6.16
CA VAL A 73 3.19 8.25 5.71
C VAL A 73 3.18 9.76 5.65
N THR A 74 4.20 10.38 6.22
CA THR A 74 4.41 11.83 6.12
C THR A 74 5.76 12.06 5.47
N GLY A 75 5.76 12.77 4.36
CA GLY A 75 6.97 13.23 3.66
C GLY A 75 7.09 14.74 3.78
N THR A 76 8.32 15.23 3.98
CA THR A 76 8.63 16.66 3.88
C THR A 76 9.41 16.92 2.59
N ASN A 77 9.10 18.02 1.92
CA ASN A 77 9.83 18.51 0.78
C ASN A 77 11.15 19.11 1.28
N VAL A 78 12.29 18.51 0.90
CA VAL A 78 13.62 19.02 1.26
C VAL A 78 14.23 19.90 0.14
N GLY A 79 13.38 20.44 -0.75
CA GLY A 79 13.74 21.35 -1.83
C GLY A 79 13.90 20.68 -3.20
N ASN A 80 14.19 21.47 -4.25
CA ASN A 80 14.22 21.02 -5.66
C ASN A 80 15.20 19.87 -5.98
N ASN A 81 16.10 19.51 -5.07
CA ASN A 81 17.08 18.43 -5.22
C ASN A 81 16.78 17.19 -4.36
N ALA A 82 15.59 17.14 -3.74
CA ALA A 82 15.09 16.03 -2.96
C ALA A 82 14.50 14.93 -3.88
N SER A 83 15.33 14.18 -4.59
CA SER A 83 14.81 13.12 -5.46
C SER A 83 14.22 11.96 -4.63
N LEU A 84 12.90 11.84 -4.59
CA LEU A 84 12.23 10.56 -4.34
C LEU A 84 12.42 9.68 -5.59
N SER A 85 13.33 8.70 -5.52
CA SER A 85 13.58 7.72 -6.60
C SER A 85 12.46 6.69 -6.77
N ALA A 86 11.22 7.02 -6.42
CA ALA A 86 10.08 6.17 -6.75
C ALA A 86 9.62 6.53 -8.18
N PRO A 87 9.64 5.60 -9.14
CA PRO A 87 9.11 5.87 -10.47
C PRO A 87 7.62 6.19 -10.33
N ILE A 88 7.26 7.46 -10.52
CA ILE A 88 5.86 7.86 -10.74
C ILE A 88 5.54 7.37 -12.15
N ILE A 89 4.90 6.21 -12.27
CA ILE A 89 4.34 5.74 -13.53
C ILE A 89 3.12 6.62 -13.83
N GLY A 90 3.37 7.73 -14.53
CA GLY A 90 2.34 8.58 -15.11
C GLY A 90 1.83 8.00 -16.43
N ASP A 91 0.52 8.12 -16.64
CA ASP A 91 -0.24 7.60 -17.78
C ASP A 91 0.49 7.73 -19.13
N LEU A 92 0.70 6.58 -19.79
CA LEU A 92 1.01 6.51 -21.21
C LEU A 92 -0.24 6.97 -21.98
N ARG A 93 -0.10 8.10 -22.69
CA ARG A 93 -1.00 8.49 -23.78
C ARG A 93 -0.80 7.59 -24.98
#